data_AF-A0A2S3ICX0-F1
#
_entry.id   AF-A0A2S3ICX0-F1
#
_cell.length_a   1.000
_cell.length_b   1.000
_cell.length_c   1.000
_cell.angle_alpha   90.00
_cell.angle_beta   90.00
_cell.angle_gamma   90.00
#
_symmetry.space_group_name_H-M   'P 1'
#
loop_
_entity.id
_entity.type
_entity.pdbx_description
1 polymer ?
#
loop_
_entity_poly.entity_id
_entity_poly.type
_entity_poly.pdbx_seq_one_letter_code
_entity_poly.pdbx_strand_id
1 'polypeptide(L)'
;MPEDVYIKKFFKKHPDSLYHDAIKISGFDPPPARLFAWRVLELKEQGISEDYAMAVADFEYRKEKKAKKKAYKELKEITRSEGKEPPPNPYPSAIKEIQAEEKKYIMDRFYNPKVVVIANKMKEERDMLLRDRAASGQW
;
A
#
# COMPACT_ATOMS: atom_id res chain seq x y z
N MET A 1 25.26 -4.32 -10.71
CA MET A 1 24.89 -3.79 -12.04
C MET A 1 24.82 -2.26 -11.99
N PRO A 2 25.06 -1.53 -13.10
CA PRO A 2 25.07 -0.06 -13.12
C PRO A 2 23.73 0.56 -12.68
N GLU A 3 22.62 -0.13 -12.89
CA GLU A 3 21.27 0.30 -12.48
C GLU A 3 21.04 0.27 -10.95
N ASP A 4 21.81 -0.51 -10.18
CA ASP A 4 21.55 -0.75 -8.75
C ASP A 4 21.57 0.53 -7.91
N VAL A 5 22.41 1.50 -8.30
CA VAL A 5 22.51 2.80 -7.63
C VAL A 5 21.19 3.55 -7.75
N TYR A 6 20.57 3.53 -8.92
CA TYR A 6 19.32 4.23 -9.20
C TYR A 6 18.11 3.50 -8.64
N ILE A 7 18.14 2.17 -8.57
CA ILE A 7 17.13 1.37 -7.87
C ILE A 7 17.08 1.77 -6.39
N LYS A 8 18.23 1.89 -5.72
CA LYS A 8 18.30 2.34 -4.31
C LYS A 8 17.77 3.76 -4.14
N LYS A 9 18.14 4.68 -5.05
CA LYS A 9 17.62 6.06 -5.04
C LYS A 9 16.11 6.11 -5.25
N PHE A 10 15.57 5.26 -6.12
CA PHE A 10 14.15 5.14 -6.39
C PHE A 10 13.38 4.71 -5.13
N PHE A 11 13.81 3.65 -4.44
CA PHE A 11 13.13 3.19 -3.21
C PHE A 11 13.27 4.18 -2.06
N LYS A 12 14.35 4.95 -1.99
CA LYS A 12 14.48 6.05 -1.02
C LYS A 12 13.42 7.14 -1.26
N LYS A 13 13.06 7.38 -2.52
CA LYS A 13 12.06 8.39 -2.91
C LYS A 13 10.62 7.85 -2.85
N HIS A 14 10.43 6.57 -3.17
CA HIS A 14 9.13 5.88 -3.21
C HIS A 14 9.15 4.61 -2.34
N PRO A 15 9.16 4.75 -1.00
CA PRO A 15 9.23 3.60 -0.10
C PRO A 15 8.04 2.65 -0.29
N ASP A 16 6.84 3.19 -0.56
CA ASP A 16 5.63 2.40 -0.78
C ASP A 16 5.72 1.46 -2.01
N SER A 17 6.61 1.76 -2.96
CA SER A 17 6.78 0.97 -4.18
C SER A 17 7.32 -0.42 -3.89
N LEU A 18 8.03 -0.65 -2.77
CA LEU A 18 8.46 -1.99 -2.35
C LEU A 18 7.29 -2.97 -2.29
N TYR A 19 6.13 -2.48 -1.86
CA TYR A 19 4.95 -3.32 -1.67
C TYR A 19 3.98 -3.25 -2.86
N HIS A 20 3.84 -2.08 -3.49
CA HIS A 20 2.90 -1.90 -4.60
C HIS A 20 3.42 -2.45 -5.93
N ASP A 21 4.73 -2.45 -6.10
CA ASP A 21 5.41 -2.79 -7.34
C ASP A 21 6.40 -3.94 -7.10
N ALA A 22 5.96 -4.93 -6.31
CA ALA A 22 6.79 -6.04 -5.85
C ALA A 22 7.35 -6.87 -7.03
N ILE A 23 8.57 -7.38 -6.85
CA ILE A 23 9.26 -8.21 -7.85
C ILE A 23 8.53 -9.55 -7.95
N LYS A 24 7.85 -9.77 -9.08
CA LYS A 24 7.24 -11.07 -9.40
C LYS A 24 8.33 -11.98 -9.97
N ILE A 25 8.67 -13.05 -9.25
CA ILE A 25 9.70 -14.02 -9.66
C ILE A 25 9.38 -14.64 -11.03
N SER A 26 8.09 -14.82 -11.34
CA SER A 26 7.60 -15.35 -12.63
C SER A 26 7.22 -14.27 -13.65
N GLY A 27 7.48 -12.99 -13.36
CA GLY A 27 7.14 -11.89 -14.26
C GLY A 27 8.18 -11.68 -15.35
N PHE A 28 7.73 -11.57 -16.60
CA PHE A 28 8.59 -11.13 -17.72
C PHE A 28 8.84 -9.62 -17.69
N ASP A 29 7.90 -8.85 -17.12
CA ASP A 29 8.02 -7.41 -17.04
C ASP A 29 8.99 -7.00 -15.92
N PRO A 30 9.96 -6.13 -16.20
CA PRO A 30 10.87 -5.63 -15.18
C PRO A 30 10.09 -4.79 -14.15
N PRO A 31 10.50 -4.82 -12.86
CA PRO A 31 9.87 -4.00 -11.84
C PRO A 31 10.06 -2.50 -12.15
N PRO A 32 9.11 -1.62 -11.76
CA PRO A 32 9.19 -0.17 -11.98
C PRO A 32 10.50 0.48 -11.52
N ALA A 33 11.10 0.00 -10.43
CA ALA A 33 12.40 0.50 -9.96
C ALA A 33 13.52 0.25 -10.99
N ARG A 34 13.47 -0.88 -11.69
CA ARG A 34 14.42 -1.23 -12.75
C ARG A 34 14.16 -0.45 -14.03
N LEU A 35 12.89 -0.27 -14.42
CA LEU A 35 12.50 0.61 -15.53
C LEU A 35 12.98 2.05 -15.30
N PHE A 36 12.79 2.57 -14.09
CA PHE A 36 13.30 3.88 -13.69
C PHE A 36 14.82 3.96 -13.87
N ALA A 37 15.54 2.96 -13.36
CA ALA A 37 17.00 2.95 -13.44
C ALA A 37 17.53 2.86 -14.88
N TRP A 38 16.94 2.01 -15.70
CA TRP A 38 17.25 1.92 -17.13
C TRP A 38 16.97 3.24 -17.85
N ARG A 39 15.86 3.89 -17.53
CA ARG A 39 15.53 5.19 -18.11
C ARG A 39 16.55 6.26 -17.74
N VAL A 40 17.02 6.28 -16.50
CA VAL A 40 18.08 7.20 -16.06
C VAL A 40 19.38 6.93 -16.80
N LEU A 41 19.77 5.67 -16.97
CA LEU A 41 20.97 5.29 -17.71
C LEU A 41 20.89 5.69 -19.18
N GLU A 42 19.76 5.42 -19.84
CA GLU A 42 19.50 5.81 -21.23
C GLU A 42 19.63 7.32 -21.43
N LEU A 43 19.03 8.13 -20.54
CA LEU A 43 19.13 9.59 -20.61
C LEU A 43 20.56 10.07 -20.36
N LYS A 44 21.30 9.43 -19.46
CA LYS A 44 22.72 9.74 -19.23
C LYS A 44 23.60 9.39 -20.44
N GLU A 45 23.31 8.31 -21.15
CA GLU A 45 23.98 7.96 -22.41
C GLU A 45 23.76 9.03 -23.49
N GLN A 46 22.60 9.71 -23.47
CA GLN A 46 22.29 10.85 -24.34
C GLN A 46 22.98 12.16 -23.90
N GLY A 47 23.80 12.14 -22.83
CA GLY A 47 24.53 13.30 -22.33
C GLY A 47 23.73 14.18 -21.36
N ILE A 48 22.57 13.73 -20.88
CA ILE A 48 21.75 14.47 -19.92
C ILE A 48 22.37 14.37 -18.52
N SER A 49 22.32 15.48 -17.77
CA SER A 49 22.79 15.48 -16.38
C SER A 49 21.98 14.50 -15.52
N GLU A 50 22.66 13.87 -14.56
CA GLU A 50 22.05 12.82 -13.73
C GLU A 50 20.79 13.30 -12.99
N ASP A 51 20.83 14.51 -12.43
CA ASP A 51 19.70 15.06 -11.69
C ASP A 51 18.47 15.28 -12.57
N TYR A 52 18.69 15.76 -13.80
CA TYR A 52 17.62 15.95 -14.77
C TYR A 52 17.07 14.61 -15.27
N ALA A 53 17.96 13.65 -15.57
CA ALA A 53 17.58 12.30 -15.95
C ALA A 53 16.71 11.62 -14.88
N MET A 54 17.11 11.71 -13.61
CA MET A 54 16.31 11.20 -12.48
C MET A 54 14.95 11.91 -12.34
N ALA A 55 14.90 13.23 -12.57
CA ALA A 55 13.65 13.99 -12.51
C ALA A 55 12.67 13.59 -13.63
N VAL A 56 13.17 13.39 -14.85
CA VAL A 56 12.37 12.93 -16.00
C VAL A 56 11.84 11.52 -15.75
N ALA A 57 12.70 10.59 -15.36
CA ALA A 57 12.28 9.21 -15.06
C ALA A 57 11.25 9.16 -13.91
N ASP A 58 11.38 10.02 -12.90
CA ASP A 58 10.41 10.11 -11.80
C ASP A 58 9.06 10.65 -12.27
N PHE A 59 9.09 11.66 -13.15
CA PHE A 59 7.87 12.21 -13.74
C PHE A 59 7.14 11.15 -14.59
N GLU A 60 7.86 10.40 -15.40
CA GLU A 60 7.33 9.28 -16.20
C GLU A 60 6.68 8.22 -15.31
N TYR A 61 7.36 7.76 -14.26
CA TYR A 61 6.82 6.80 -13.29
C TYR A 61 5.51 7.31 -12.64
N ARG A 62 5.50 8.56 -12.18
CA ARG A 62 4.32 9.16 -11.54
C ARG A 62 3.16 9.32 -12.52
N LYS A 63 3.45 9.66 -13.78
CA LYS A 63 2.46 9.78 -14.84
C LYS A 63 1.81 8.43 -15.14
N GLU A 64 2.60 7.37 -15.28
CA GLU A 64 2.10 6.02 -15.49
C GLU A 64 1.23 5.54 -14.32
N LYS A 65 1.69 5.75 -13.08
CA LYS A 65 0.93 5.40 -11.87
C LYS A 65 -0.41 6.13 -11.80
N LYS A 66 -0.45 7.40 -12.18
CA LYS A 66 -1.70 8.18 -12.27
C LYS A 66 -2.62 7.65 -13.37
N ALA A 67 -2.07 7.32 -14.54
CA ALA A 67 -2.83 6.77 -15.66
C ALA A 67 -3.49 5.42 -15.29
N LYS A 68 -2.73 4.50 -14.68
CA LYS A 68 -3.25 3.21 -14.17
C LYS A 68 -4.41 3.39 -13.19
N LYS A 69 -4.28 4.32 -12.24
CA LYS A 69 -5.35 4.64 -11.28
C LYS A 69 -6.59 5.22 -11.96
N LYS A 70 -6.40 6.10 -12.95
CA LYS A 70 -7.50 6.71 -13.71
C LYS A 70 -8.26 5.65 -14.53
N ALA A 71 -7.53 4.80 -15.26
CA ALA A 71 -8.10 3.70 -16.03
C ALA A 71 -8.93 2.75 -15.16
N TYR A 72 -8.43 2.39 -13.97
CA TYR A 72 -9.20 1.55 -13.04
C TYR A 72 -10.44 2.26 -12.49
N LYS A 73 -10.38 3.57 -12.24
CA LYS A 73 -11.54 4.36 -11.81
C LYS A 73 -12.62 4.38 -12.88
N GLU A 74 -12.25 4.63 -14.13
CA GLU A 74 -13.16 4.63 -15.29
C GLU A 74 -13.80 3.24 -15.47
N LEU A 75 -13.00 2.18 -15.40
CA LEU A 75 -13.49 0.80 -15.46
C LEU A 75 -14.54 0.53 -14.37
N LYS A 76 -14.28 1.00 -13.14
CA LYS A 76 -15.21 0.85 -12.01
C LYS A 76 -16.53 1.62 -12.21
N GLU A 77 -16.48 2.79 -12.83
CA GLU A 77 -17.67 3.60 -13.14
C GLU A 77 -18.53 2.92 -14.20
N ILE A 78 -17.90 2.37 -15.25
CA ILE A 78 -18.58 1.60 -16.30
C ILE A 78 -19.25 0.36 -15.70
N THR A 79 -18.50 -0.48 -14.96
CA THR A 79 -19.04 -1.73 -14.40
C THR A 79 -20.19 -1.48 -13.43
N ARG A 80 -20.12 -0.40 -12.64
CA ARG A 80 -21.21 0.01 -11.75
C ARG A 80 -22.45 0.41 -12.54
N SER A 81 -22.28 1.13 -13.66
CA SER A 81 -23.37 1.53 -14.55
C SER A 81 -24.03 0.33 -15.23
N GLU A 82 -23.24 -0.73 -15.51
CA GLU A 82 -23.74 -2.01 -16.00
C GLU A 82 -24.40 -2.90 -14.93
N GLY A 83 -24.37 -2.49 -13.65
CA GLY A 83 -24.89 -3.29 -12.54
C GLY A 83 -24.03 -4.50 -12.17
N LYS A 84 -22.80 -4.60 -12.69
CA LYS A 84 -21.84 -5.68 -12.40
C LYS A 84 -20.91 -5.28 -11.26
N GLU A 85 -20.36 -6.27 -10.57
CA GLU A 85 -19.32 -6.03 -9.58
C GLU A 85 -18.02 -5.60 -10.29
N PRO A 86 -17.35 -4.53 -9.85
CA PRO A 86 -16.11 -4.07 -10.47
C PRO A 86 -15.01 -5.13 -10.32
N PRO A 87 -14.20 -5.35 -11.35
CA PRO A 87 -13.08 -6.27 -11.27
C PRO A 87 -12.11 -5.83 -10.17
N PRO A 88 -11.37 -6.78 -9.57
CA PRO A 88 -10.37 -6.46 -8.57
C PRO A 88 -9.34 -5.49 -9.12
N ASN A 89 -8.86 -4.59 -8.26
CA ASN A 89 -7.88 -3.58 -8.65
C ASN A 89 -6.61 -4.27 -9.19
N PRO A 90 -6.20 -4.01 -10.44
CA PRO A 90 -5.00 -4.62 -11.03
C PRO A 90 -3.71 -4.28 -10.28
N TYR A 91 -3.69 -3.15 -9.57
CA TYR A 91 -2.56 -2.68 -8.77
C TYR A 91 -3.02 -2.37 -7.35
N PRO A 92 -3.32 -3.40 -6.55
CA PRO A 92 -3.73 -3.21 -5.17
C PRO A 92 -2.57 -2.63 -4.38
N SER A 93 -2.87 -1.64 -3.54
CA SER A 93 -1.89 -1.21 -2.57
C SER A 93 -1.77 -2.30 -1.51
N ALA A 94 -0.57 -2.73 -1.14
CA ALA A 94 -0.38 -3.72 -0.07
C ALA A 94 -1.11 -3.39 1.24
N ILE A 95 -1.22 -2.10 1.60
CA ILE A 95 -2.06 -1.68 2.74
C ILE A 95 -3.51 -2.14 2.57
N LYS A 96 -4.07 -2.06 1.36
CA LYS A 96 -5.44 -2.53 1.06
C LYS A 96 -5.54 -4.04 1.03
N GLU A 97 -4.48 -4.76 0.66
CA GLU A 97 -4.45 -6.22 0.75
C GLU A 97 -4.51 -6.65 2.21
N ILE A 98 -3.62 -6.09 3.04
CA ILE A 98 -3.61 -6.31 4.50
C ILE A 98 -4.97 -5.93 5.09
N GLN A 99 -5.51 -4.75 4.76
CA GLN A 99 -6.83 -4.35 5.25
C GLN A 99 -7.95 -5.28 4.78
N ALA A 100 -7.87 -5.85 3.57
CA ALA A 100 -8.87 -6.80 3.08
C ALA A 100 -8.82 -8.11 3.87
N GLU A 101 -7.61 -8.59 4.19
CA GLU A 101 -7.38 -9.74 5.06
C GLU A 101 -7.86 -9.47 6.49
N GLU A 102 -7.51 -8.31 7.05
CA GLU A 102 -7.86 -7.90 8.42
C GLU A 102 -9.34 -7.58 8.60
N LYS A 103 -10.04 -7.19 7.54
CA LYS A 103 -11.45 -6.79 7.57
C LYS A 103 -12.32 -7.85 8.25
N LYS A 104 -12.03 -9.14 8.03
CA LYS A 104 -12.75 -10.24 8.68
C LYS A 104 -12.62 -10.16 10.21
N TYR A 105 -11.41 -10.02 10.72
CA TYR A 105 -11.15 -9.95 12.16
C TYR A 105 -11.70 -8.67 12.79
N ILE A 106 -11.66 -7.56 12.06
CA ILE A 106 -12.27 -6.30 12.49
C ILE A 106 -13.79 -6.48 12.65
N MET A 107 -14.46 -7.09 11.66
CA MET A 107 -15.89 -7.37 11.74
C MET A 107 -16.21 -8.33 12.89
N ASP A 108 -15.44 -9.40 13.03
CA ASP A 108 -15.63 -10.36 14.13
C ASP A 108 -15.52 -9.69 15.50
N ARG A 109 -14.66 -8.68 15.68
CA ARG A 109 -14.56 -7.95 16.94
C ARG A 109 -15.87 -7.29 17.38
N PHE A 110 -16.66 -6.78 16.43
CA PHE A 110 -17.90 -6.07 16.73
C PHE A 110 -19.14 -6.96 16.65
N TYR A 111 -19.14 -7.96 15.77
CA TYR A 111 -20.33 -8.78 15.48
C TYR A 111 -20.27 -10.20 16.04
N ASN A 112 -19.09 -10.70 16.43
CA ASN A 112 -19.00 -12.03 17.04
C ASN A 112 -19.46 -11.97 18.50
N PRO A 113 -20.57 -12.64 18.87
CA PRO A 113 -21.11 -12.56 20.22
C PRO A 113 -20.13 -13.05 21.29
N LYS A 114 -19.28 -14.04 20.96
CA LYS A 114 -18.27 -14.55 21.90
C LYS A 114 -17.21 -13.48 22.21
N VAL A 115 -16.76 -12.74 21.19
CA VAL A 115 -15.74 -11.69 21.34
C VAL A 115 -16.32 -10.51 22.11
N VAL A 116 -17.56 -10.12 21.83
CA VAL A 116 -18.25 -9.04 22.55
C VAL A 116 -18.41 -9.39 24.03
N VAL A 117 -18.82 -10.63 24.35
CA VAL A 117 -18.95 -11.08 25.75
C VAL A 117 -17.61 -11.02 26.48
N ILE A 118 -16.53 -11.48 25.84
CA ILE A 118 -15.18 -11.42 26.43
C ILE A 118 -14.76 -9.96 26.64
N ALA A 119 -14.96 -9.09 25.65
CA ALA A 119 -14.59 -7.68 25.73
C ALA A 119 -15.36 -6.94 26.85
N ASN A 120 -16.65 -7.24 27.03
CA ASN A 120 -17.46 -6.68 28.12
C ASN A 120 -16.96 -7.13 29.49
N LYS A 121 -16.65 -8.43 29.66
CA LYS A 121 -16.08 -8.95 30.91
C LYS A 121 -14.74 -8.28 31.24
N MET A 122 -13.85 -8.13 30.26
CA MET A 122 -12.57 -7.43 30.47
C MET A 122 -12.77 -5.96 30.86
N LYS A 123 -13.80 -5.31 30.34
CA LYS A 123 -14.15 -3.93 30.69
C LYS A 123 -14.66 -3.83 32.13
N GLU A 124 -15.54 -4.75 32.53
CA GLU A 124 -16.06 -4.85 33.90
C GLU A 124 -14.93 -5.11 34.91
N GLU A 125 -14.01 -6.04 34.62
CA GLU A 125 -12.83 -6.32 35.46
C GLU A 125 -11.92 -5.09 35.59
N ARG A 126 -11.69 -4.37 34.50
CA ARG A 126 -10.89 -3.13 34.51
C ARG A 126 -11.56 -2.02 35.33
N ASP A 127 -12.87 -1.86 35.19
CA ASP A 127 -13.62 -0.86 35.95
C ASP A 127 -13.67 -1.21 37.45
N MET A 128 -13.76 -2.50 37.81
CA MET A 128 -13.62 -2.96 39.20
C MET A 128 -12.23 -2.65 39.75
N LEU A 129 -11.16 -2.99 39.03
CA LEU A 129 -9.79 -2.68 39.46
C LEU A 129 -9.55 -1.17 39.64
N LEU A 130 -10.11 -0.34 38.75
CA LEU A 130 -10.02 1.12 38.87
C LEU A 130 -10.78 1.65 40.07
N ARG A 131 -11.97 1.09 40.38
CA ARG A 131 -12.74 1.44 41.58
C ARG A 131 -12.03 0.99 42.85
N ASP A 132 -11.47 -0.21 42.87
CA ASP A 132 -10.72 -0.73 44.02
C ASP A 132 -9.46 0.10 44.27
N ARG A 133 -8.74 0.51 43.21
CA ARG A 133 -7.58 1.41 43.32
C ARG A 133 -7.96 2.81 43.80
N ALA A 134 -9.11 3.33 43.35
CA ALA A 134 -9.63 4.61 43.83
C ALA A 134 -10.08 4.52 45.30
N ALA A 135 -10.65 3.38 45.71
CA ALA A 135 -11.09 3.13 47.09
C ALA A 135 -9.91 2.85 48.05
N SER A 136 -8.81 2.27 47.56
CA SER A 136 -7.61 2.00 48.36
C SER A 136 -6.69 3.21 48.56
N GLY A 137 -7.02 4.37 47.96
CA GLY A 137 -6.30 5.63 48.16
C GLY A 137 -4.88 5.67 47.58
N GLN A 138 -4.48 4.66 46.79
CA GLN A 138 -3.18 4.62 46.11
C GLN A 138 -3.26 5.35 44.76
N TRP A 139 -3.03 6.65 44.81
CA TRP A 139 -2.67 7.45 43.63
C TRP A 139 -1.22 7.16 43.24
#